data_AF-A0A847W493-F1
#
_entry.id   AF-A0A847W493-F1
#
_cell.length_a   1.000
_cell.length_b   1.000
_cell.length_c   1.000
_cell.angle_alpha   90.00
_cell.angle_beta   90.00
_cell.angle_gamma   90.00
#
_symmetry.space_group_name_H-M   'P 1'
#
loop_
_entity.id
_entity.type
_entity.pdbx_description
1 polymer ?
#
loop_
_entity_poly.entity_id
_entity_poly.type
_entity_poly.pdbx_seq_one_letter_code
_entity_poly.pdbx_strand_id
1 'polypeptide(L)'
;MRQFKGRVITPGTVTAEAVVTRAGFNTLASLQKSLQFGDDTAKVTDQNNPDLYGKPIAGKALCLPQTIGSTTGGLVLYCACAMKRNPACMLFANAIDSLACAGAV
;
A
#
# COMPACT_ATOMS: atom_id res chain seq x y z
N MET A 1 25.14 5.44 0.09
CA MET A 1 23.68 5.40 -0.10
C MET A 1 23.38 4.76 -1.44
N ARG A 2 22.42 3.84 -1.55
CA ARG A 2 22.06 3.22 -2.85
C ARG A 2 20.84 3.95 -3.42
N GLN A 3 20.87 4.23 -4.72
CA GLN A 3 19.75 4.82 -5.46
C GLN A 3 19.26 3.82 -6.51
N PHE A 4 17.95 3.66 -6.60
CA PHE A 4 17.30 2.75 -7.54
C PHE A 4 16.39 3.56 -8.47
N LYS A 5 16.35 3.19 -9.75
CA LYS A 5 15.47 3.79 -10.74
C LYS A 5 14.45 2.75 -11.21
N GLY A 6 13.20 2.94 -10.80
CA GLY A 6 12.07 2.12 -11.26
C GLY A 6 11.33 2.76 -12.44
N ARG A 7 10.29 2.06 -12.92
CA ARG A 7 9.29 2.63 -13.83
C ARG A 7 8.29 3.46 -13.03
N VAL A 8 8.18 4.74 -13.36
CA VAL A 8 7.18 5.63 -12.75
C VAL A 8 5.83 5.41 -13.42
N ILE A 9 4.78 5.23 -12.61
CA ILE A 9 3.39 5.20 -13.07
C ILE A 9 2.73 6.54 -12.75
N THR A 10 2.71 6.90 -11.45
CA THR A 10 2.23 8.20 -10.97
C THR A 10 3.42 9.05 -10.54
N PRO A 11 3.64 10.24 -11.13
CA PRO A 11 4.77 11.10 -10.75
C PRO A 11 4.55 11.73 -9.37
N GLY A 12 5.65 11.98 -8.64
CA GLY A 12 5.60 12.61 -7.32
C GLY A 12 6.95 12.58 -6.62
N THR A 13 7.06 13.29 -5.50
CA THR A 13 8.26 13.27 -4.64
C THR A 13 7.84 13.38 -3.19
N VAL A 14 8.35 12.48 -2.35
CA VAL A 14 8.03 12.44 -0.92
C VAL A 14 9.20 11.89 -0.13
N THR A 15 9.38 12.38 1.10
CA THR A 15 10.26 11.77 2.10
C THR A 15 9.38 11.18 3.19
N ALA A 16 9.44 9.87 3.38
CA ALA A 16 8.63 9.16 4.35
C ALA A 16 9.41 7.97 4.92
N GLU A 17 9.00 7.52 6.11
CA GLU A 17 9.54 6.29 6.70
C GLU A 17 9.11 5.09 5.85
N ALA A 18 10.09 4.24 5.51
CA ALA A 18 9.86 3.06 4.72
C ALA A 18 9.40 1.87 5.59
N VAL A 19 8.33 1.21 5.15
CA VAL A 19 7.91 -0.08 5.69
C VAL A 19 8.00 -1.11 4.57
N VAL A 20 8.55 -2.28 4.90
CA VAL A 20 8.96 -3.28 3.91
C VAL A 20 8.28 -4.61 4.22
N THR A 21 7.83 -5.30 3.19
CA THR A 21 7.38 -6.71 3.28
C THR A 21 7.98 -7.54 2.16
N ARG A 22 8.17 -8.83 2.44
CA ARG A 22 8.51 -9.83 1.43
C ARG A 22 7.28 -10.54 0.86
N ALA A 23 6.12 -10.37 1.49
CA ALA A 23 4.86 -10.97 1.07
C ALA A 23 4.11 -10.08 0.07
N GLY A 24 3.24 -10.69 -0.74
CA GLY A 24 2.30 -9.95 -1.56
C GLY A 24 1.39 -9.05 -0.71
N PHE A 25 1.09 -7.86 -1.20
CA PHE A 25 0.21 -6.92 -0.50
C PHE A 25 -1.25 -7.14 -0.91
N ASN A 26 -2.05 -7.71 -0.01
CA ASN A 26 -3.50 -7.81 -0.19
C ASN A 26 -4.16 -6.53 0.33
N THR A 27 -4.57 -5.64 -0.58
CA THR A 27 -5.14 -4.32 -0.23
C THR A 27 -6.37 -4.45 0.65
N LEU A 28 -7.30 -5.34 0.31
CA LEU A 28 -8.54 -5.54 1.06
C LEU A 28 -8.23 -6.11 2.45
N ALA A 29 -7.52 -7.23 2.55
CA ALA A 29 -7.20 -7.82 3.84
C ALA A 29 -6.38 -6.87 4.75
N SER A 30 -5.53 -6.05 4.15
CA SER A 30 -4.71 -5.09 4.87
C SER A 30 -5.51 -3.91 5.41
N LEU A 31 -6.39 -3.33 4.60
CA LEU A 31 -7.04 -2.04 4.90
C LEU A 31 -8.52 -2.15 5.31
N GLN A 32 -9.20 -3.27 5.04
CA GLN A 32 -10.66 -3.39 5.23
C GLN A 32 -11.11 -2.96 6.62
N LYS A 33 -10.49 -3.50 7.67
CA LYS A 33 -10.87 -3.16 9.05
C LYS A 33 -10.57 -1.70 9.38
N SER A 34 -9.40 -1.18 9.00
CA SER A 34 -9.06 0.21 9.27
C SER A 34 -9.98 1.20 8.54
N LEU A 35 -10.41 0.87 7.33
CA LEU A 35 -11.38 1.68 6.58
C LEU A 35 -12.78 1.59 7.18
N GLN A 36 -13.25 0.39 7.53
CA GLN A 36 -14.60 0.18 8.10
C GLN A 36 -14.77 0.78 9.50
N PHE A 37 -13.77 0.62 10.38
CA PHE A 37 -13.89 0.97 11.80
C PHE A 37 -13.27 2.32 12.18
N GLY A 38 -12.75 3.07 11.20
CA GLY A 38 -12.33 4.44 11.49
C GLY A 38 -10.91 4.60 12.02
N ASP A 39 -9.95 3.76 11.59
CA ASP A 39 -8.55 3.87 12.05
C ASP A 39 -7.72 4.76 11.12
N ASP A 40 -7.40 5.95 11.62
CA ASP A 40 -6.64 6.98 10.89
C ASP A 40 -5.18 6.60 10.62
N THR A 41 -4.64 5.62 11.34
CA THR A 41 -3.26 5.14 11.14
C THR A 41 -3.16 4.06 10.05
N ALA A 42 -4.30 3.56 9.58
CA ALA A 42 -4.39 2.45 8.63
C ALA A 42 -3.57 1.23 9.08
N LYS A 43 -3.77 0.75 10.30
CA LYS A 43 -3.07 -0.40 10.85
C LYS A 43 -3.38 -1.67 10.05
N VAL A 44 -2.35 -2.30 9.48
CA VAL A 44 -2.55 -3.48 8.63
C VAL A 44 -3.13 -4.64 9.44
N THR A 45 -4.24 -5.21 8.93
CA THR A 45 -4.94 -6.32 9.59
C THR A 45 -4.80 -7.69 8.91
N ASP A 46 -4.01 -7.76 7.85
CA ASP A 46 -3.72 -9.00 7.12
C ASP A 46 -2.73 -9.87 7.91
N GLN A 47 -3.22 -10.95 8.50
CA GLN A 47 -2.42 -11.91 9.27
C GLN A 47 -1.45 -12.71 8.39
N ASN A 48 -1.70 -12.79 7.08
CA ASN A 48 -0.81 -13.49 6.15
C ASN A 48 0.41 -12.65 5.76
N ASN A 49 0.47 -11.39 6.18
CA ASN A 49 1.60 -10.49 5.97
C ASN A 49 2.27 -10.17 7.31
N PRO A 50 3.08 -11.08 7.90
CA PRO A 50 3.67 -10.89 9.23
C PRO A 50 4.61 -9.67 9.30
N ASP A 51 5.18 -9.27 8.16
CA ASP A 51 6.05 -8.09 8.08
C ASP A 51 5.28 -6.79 8.30
N LEU A 52 3.99 -6.72 7.93
CA LEU A 52 3.16 -5.52 8.08
C LEU A 52 2.08 -5.65 9.15
N TYR A 53 1.69 -6.85 9.54
CA TYR A 53 0.60 -7.07 10.49
C TYR A 53 0.77 -6.23 11.76
N GLY A 54 -0.26 -5.44 12.07
CA GLY A 54 -0.27 -4.54 13.22
C GLY A 54 0.57 -3.27 13.06
N LYS A 55 1.19 -3.01 11.90
CA LYS A 55 1.93 -1.76 11.65
C LYS A 55 1.03 -0.70 11.01
N PRO A 56 1.14 0.57 11.43
CA PRO A 56 0.46 1.68 10.78
C PRO A 56 1.16 1.99 9.45
N ILE A 57 0.37 2.18 8.38
CA ILE A 57 0.90 2.45 7.03
C ILE A 57 0.45 3.78 6.43
N ALA A 58 -0.46 4.51 7.08
CA ALA A 58 -0.83 5.85 6.66
C ALA A 58 0.41 6.77 6.62
N GLY A 59 0.64 7.44 5.49
CA GLY A 59 1.78 8.33 5.28
C GLY A 59 3.17 7.64 5.23
N LYS A 60 3.24 6.31 5.21
CA LYS A 60 4.50 5.56 5.07
C LYS A 60 4.83 5.26 3.62
N ALA A 61 6.10 5.06 3.31
CA ALA A 61 6.54 4.54 2.01
C ALA A 61 6.47 3.01 2.03
N LEU A 62 5.54 2.42 1.27
CA LEU A 62 5.40 0.97 1.18
C LEU A 62 6.40 0.41 0.16
N CYS A 63 7.30 -0.46 0.61
CA CYS A 63 8.19 -1.24 -0.26
C CYS A 63 7.66 -2.68 -0.35
N LEU A 64 7.08 -3.01 -1.50
CA LEU A 64 6.30 -4.23 -1.73
C LEU A 64 6.92 -5.04 -2.87
N PRO A 65 6.75 -6.38 -2.90
CA PRO A 65 7.07 -7.15 -4.10
C PRO A 65 6.02 -6.89 -5.19
N GLN A 66 4.75 -7.07 -4.88
CA GLN A 66 3.58 -6.95 -5.77
C GLN A 66 2.29 -6.84 -4.95
N THR A 67 1.17 -6.56 -5.62
CA THR A 67 -0.18 -6.71 -5.04
C THR A 67 -0.71 -8.13 -5.27
N ILE A 68 -1.61 -8.59 -4.40
CA ILE A 68 -2.34 -9.86 -4.53
C ILE A 68 -3.83 -9.65 -4.20
N GLY A 69 -4.72 -10.51 -4.70
CA GLY A 69 -6.16 -10.36 -4.47
C GLY A 69 -6.73 -9.06 -5.06
N SER A 70 -6.30 -8.68 -6.26
CA SER A 70 -6.42 -7.32 -6.79
C SER A 70 -7.80 -6.92 -7.34
N THR A 71 -8.78 -7.82 -7.38
CA THR A 71 -10.12 -7.54 -7.93
C THR A 71 -10.77 -6.29 -7.32
N THR A 72 -10.53 -6.03 -6.03
CA THR A 72 -11.01 -4.84 -5.31
C THR A 72 -9.88 -3.84 -5.01
N GLY A 73 -8.69 -4.06 -5.57
CA GLY A 73 -7.46 -3.33 -5.25
C GLY A 73 -7.59 -1.82 -5.43
N GLY A 74 -8.01 -1.40 -6.63
CA GLY A 74 -8.13 0.00 -6.96
C GLY A 74 -9.17 0.72 -6.11
N LEU A 75 -10.34 0.09 -5.89
CA LEU A 75 -11.39 0.65 -5.03
C LEU A 75 -10.89 0.87 -3.60
N VAL A 76 -10.23 -0.13 -3.01
CA VAL A 76 -9.75 -0.05 -1.63
C VAL A 76 -8.68 1.02 -1.47
N LEU A 77 -7.74 1.12 -2.42
CA LEU A 77 -6.72 2.18 -2.41
C LEU A 77 -7.34 3.56 -2.59
N TYR A 78 -8.31 3.71 -3.51
CA TYR A 78 -9.05 4.95 -3.68
C TYR A 78 -9.77 5.38 -2.39
N CYS A 79 -10.47 4.46 -1.73
CA CYS A 79 -11.13 4.74 -0.46
C CYS A 79 -10.13 5.16 0.62
N ALA A 80 -8.97 4.50 0.70
CA ALA A 80 -7.92 4.91 1.63
C ALA A 80 -7.44 6.35 1.37
N CYS A 81 -7.29 6.75 0.11
CA CYS A 81 -6.96 8.12 -0.27
C CYS A 81 -8.07 9.12 0.12
N ALA A 82 -9.33 8.83 -0.24
CA ALA A 82 -10.46 9.70 0.07
C ALA A 82 -10.64 9.91 1.59
N MET A 83 -10.29 8.91 2.38
CA MET A 83 -10.35 8.93 3.84
C MET A 83 -9.05 9.43 4.50
N LYS A 84 -8.05 9.88 3.73
CA LYS A 84 -6.74 10.35 4.23
C LYS A 84 -5.95 9.30 5.05
N ARG A 85 -6.10 8.03 4.66
CA ARG A 85 -5.50 6.84 5.28
C ARG A 85 -4.54 6.11 4.32
N ASN A 86 -4.18 6.76 3.22
CA ASN A 86 -3.31 6.20 2.21
C ASN A 86 -1.83 6.19 2.65
N PRO A 87 -1.03 5.27 2.11
CA PRO A 87 0.43 5.39 2.19
C PRO A 87 0.90 6.65 1.46
N ALA A 88 2.09 7.14 1.81
CA ALA A 88 2.72 8.29 1.15
C ALA A 88 3.17 7.96 -0.28
N CYS A 89 3.70 6.75 -0.49
CA CYS A 89 4.01 6.21 -1.81
C CYS A 89 4.05 4.69 -1.75
N MET A 90 3.96 4.05 -2.92
CA MET A 90 4.07 2.60 -3.08
C MET A 90 5.17 2.30 -4.10
N LEU A 91 6.13 1.48 -3.70
CA LEU A 91 7.28 1.06 -4.49
C LEU A 91 7.20 -0.46 -4.65
N PHE A 92 7.26 -0.94 -5.89
CA PHE A 92 7.11 -2.36 -6.22
C PHE A 92 8.40 -2.92 -6.82
N ALA A 93 8.83 -4.09 -6.34
CA ALA A 93 9.95 -4.82 -6.93
C ALA A 93 9.56 -5.53 -8.24
N ASN A 94 8.30 -5.99 -8.33
CA ASN A 94 7.71 -6.61 -9.51
C ASN A 94 6.59 -5.71 -10.09
N ALA A 95 5.98 -6.16 -11.19
CA ALA A 95 4.85 -5.45 -11.77
C ALA A 95 3.65 -5.42 -10.81
N ILE A 96 3.06 -4.24 -10.64
CA ILE A 96 1.76 -4.07 -10.00
C ILE A 96 0.65 -4.52 -10.97
N ASP A 97 -0.37 -5.22 -10.45
CA ASP A 97 -1.57 -5.54 -11.22
C ASP A 97 -2.35 -4.28 -11.62
N SER A 98 -2.93 -4.25 -12.82
CA SER A 98 -3.60 -3.07 -13.37
C SER A 98 -4.82 -2.63 -12.55
N LEU A 99 -5.55 -3.55 -11.91
CA LEU A 99 -6.72 -3.23 -11.10
C LEU A 99 -6.33 -2.53 -9.81
N ALA A 100 -5.25 -2.99 -9.15
CA ALA A 100 -4.70 -2.29 -8.00
C ALA A 100 -4.06 -0.95 -8.41
N CYS A 101 -3.37 -0.93 -9.54
CA CYS A 101 -2.73 0.26 -10.08
C CYS A 101 -3.72 1.41 -10.30
N ALA A 102 -4.95 1.11 -10.74
CA ALA A 102 -5.98 2.12 -10.97
C ALA A 102 -6.32 2.97 -9.73
N GLY A 103 -6.13 2.45 -8.51
CA GLY A 103 -6.35 3.21 -7.27
C GLY A 103 -5.10 3.94 -6.74
N ALA A 104 -3.96 3.77 -7.37
CA ALA A 104 -2.70 4.45 -7.05
C ALA A 104 -2.38 5.61 -8.02
N VAL A 105 -3.28 5.88 -8.96
CA VAL A 105 -3.26 6.98 -9.94
C VAL A 105 -4.33 7.98 -9.54
#